data_AF-A0A6G4ZRI0-F1
#
_entry.id   AF-A0A6G4ZRI0-F1
#
_cell.length_a   1.000
_cell.length_b   1.000
_cell.length_c   1.000
_cell.angle_alpha   90.00
_cell.angle_beta   90.00
_cell.angle_gamma   90.00
#
_symmetry.space_group_name_H-M   'P 1'
#
loop_
_entity.id
_entity.type
_entity.pdbx_description
1 polymer ?
#
loop_
_entity_poly.entity_id
_entity_poly.type
_entity_poly.pdbx_seq_one_letter_code
_entity_poly.pdbx_strand_id
1 'polypeptide(L)'
;MKSFPNIKDVVAARDWKFMVRNTLPVNITDTYSFSEAMHIIDHLIETSVDEMIEDGFTADLMRDYSVNLMKILRAKYSHDWKKDWKNEACLGIVCGLVYREEEAFVHIQNAYEQLENAPQSLILAYISAGSGPDHFLTREKIVELSHKAIEKGITYESALHMASLAYDQKDSEKQRYWEEKASDAEKREVHTPIITPNVLKDVFKGERGYRYEE
;
A
#
# COMPACT_ATOMS: atom_id res chain seq x y z
N MET A 1 -0.33 16.47 38.86
CA MET A 1 -0.61 15.67 37.64
C MET A 1 0.00 16.42 36.46
N LYS A 2 0.90 15.81 35.68
CA LYS A 2 1.25 16.37 34.37
C LYS A 2 0.02 16.16 33.47
N SER A 3 -0.52 17.22 32.88
CA SER A 3 -1.59 17.07 31.89
C SER A 3 -1.02 16.32 30.69
N PHE A 4 -1.75 15.34 30.17
CA PHE A 4 -1.40 14.74 28.89
C PHE A 4 -1.43 15.85 27.82
N PRO A 5 -0.42 15.92 26.93
CA PRO A 5 -0.41 16.91 25.87
C PRO A 5 -1.64 16.72 24.97
N ASN A 6 -2.18 17.82 24.48
CA ASN A 6 -3.30 17.81 23.54
C ASN A 6 -2.86 17.11 22.24
N ILE A 7 -3.68 16.20 21.71
CA ILE A 7 -3.36 15.44 20.49
C ILE A 7 -3.08 16.35 19.28
N LYS A 8 -3.67 17.55 19.26
CA LYS A 8 -3.36 18.56 18.23
C LYS A 8 -1.91 19.04 18.29
N ASP A 9 -1.40 19.24 19.50
CA ASP A 9 -0.02 19.68 19.70
C ASP A 9 0.97 18.56 19.36
N VAL A 10 0.63 17.31 19.69
CA VAL A 10 1.44 16.12 19.36
C VAL A 10 1.58 15.94 17.84
N VAL A 11 0.47 16.02 17.10
CA VAL A 11 0.47 15.90 15.63
C VAL A 11 1.18 17.08 14.98
N ALA A 12 0.96 18.31 15.47
CA ALA A 12 1.64 19.50 14.96
C ALA A 12 3.16 19.43 15.18
N ALA A 13 3.60 18.85 16.30
CA ALA A 13 5.00 18.61 16.59
C ALA A 13 5.59 17.38 15.86
N ARG A 14 4.75 16.60 15.16
CA ARG A 14 5.11 15.31 14.52
C ARG A 14 5.75 14.31 15.50
N ASP A 15 5.33 14.33 16.76
CA ASP A 15 5.78 13.36 17.76
C ASP A 15 5.00 12.03 17.62
N TRP A 16 5.29 11.34 16.51
CA TRP A 16 4.59 10.12 16.12
C TRP A 16 4.80 9.00 17.13
N LYS A 17 6.00 8.90 17.73
CA LYS A 17 6.30 7.92 18.77
C LYS A 17 5.41 8.12 19.99
N PHE A 18 5.28 9.36 20.47
CA PHE A 18 4.38 9.66 21.56
C PHE A 18 2.94 9.33 21.20
N MET A 19 2.49 9.74 20.01
CA MET A 19 1.12 9.52 19.54
C MET A 19 0.74 8.04 19.57
N VAL A 20 1.49 7.18 18.87
CA VAL A 20 1.13 5.75 18.72
C VAL A 20 1.22 4.98 20.04
N ARG A 21 2.03 5.46 21.00
CA ARG A 21 2.16 4.84 22.33
C ARG A 21 1.10 5.29 23.33
N ASN A 22 0.50 6.47 23.15
CA ASN A 22 -0.32 7.10 24.19
C ASN A 22 -1.74 7.50 23.74
N THR A 23 -2.06 7.40 22.45
CA THR A 23 -3.35 7.86 21.91
C THR A 23 -4.02 6.72 21.17
N LEU A 24 -5.29 6.40 21.49
CA LEU A 24 -6.02 5.40 20.71
C LEU A 24 -6.41 5.93 19.32
N PRO A 25 -6.43 5.09 18.26
CA PRO A 25 -6.82 5.51 16.92
C PRO A 25 -8.19 6.20 16.84
N VAL A 26 -9.16 5.79 17.66
CA VAL A 26 -10.49 6.43 17.70
C VAL A 26 -10.40 7.92 18.06
N ASN A 27 -9.49 8.30 18.96
CA ASN A 27 -9.29 9.69 19.39
C ASN A 27 -8.78 10.57 18.22
N ILE A 28 -8.02 10.00 17.29
CA ILE A 28 -7.64 10.69 16.05
C ILE A 28 -8.89 10.99 15.24
N THR A 29 -9.74 10.00 15.02
CA THR A 29 -10.96 10.18 14.21
C THR A 29 -12.03 11.06 14.86
N ASP A 30 -11.97 11.27 16.18
CA ASP A 30 -12.83 12.22 16.92
C ASP A 30 -12.31 13.66 16.83
N THR A 31 -11.03 13.84 16.54
CA THR A 31 -10.38 15.15 16.49
C THR A 31 -10.20 15.66 15.05
N TYR A 32 -9.96 14.75 14.12
CA TYR A 32 -9.57 15.05 12.74
C TYR A 32 -10.62 14.52 11.75
N SER A 33 -10.77 15.25 10.65
CA SER A 33 -11.55 14.82 9.49
C SER A 33 -10.95 13.61 8.81
N PHE A 34 -11.69 12.98 7.88
CA PHE A 34 -11.21 11.87 7.08
C PHE A 34 -9.88 12.20 6.37
N SER A 35 -9.79 13.35 5.71
CA SER A 35 -8.59 13.78 4.97
C SER A 35 -7.39 14.00 5.89
N GLU A 36 -7.58 14.73 7.00
CA GLU A 36 -6.51 14.97 7.98
C GLU A 36 -6.00 13.65 8.59
N ALA A 37 -6.91 12.73 8.92
CA ALA A 37 -6.54 11.43 9.46
C ALA A 37 -5.79 10.56 8.44
N MET A 38 -6.16 10.62 7.15
CA MET A 38 -5.42 9.95 6.07
C MET A 38 -4.00 10.51 5.92
N HIS A 39 -3.80 11.82 6.09
CA HIS A 39 -2.45 12.41 6.10
C HIS A 39 -1.63 12.01 7.34
N ILE A 40 -2.27 11.82 8.50
CA ILE A 40 -1.59 11.26 9.67
C ILE A 40 -1.12 9.83 9.38
N ILE A 41 -1.96 9.01 8.74
CA ILE A 41 -1.59 7.65 8.31
C ILE A 41 -0.40 7.68 7.36
N ASP A 42 -0.43 8.53 6.33
CA ASP A 42 0.66 8.69 5.36
C ASP A 42 2.00 8.97 6.07
N HIS A 43 2.01 9.95 6.98
CA HIS A 43 3.21 10.27 7.76
C HIS A 43 3.66 9.14 8.71
N LEU A 44 2.74 8.38 9.29
CA LEU A 44 3.09 7.22 10.12
C LEU A 44 3.78 6.13 9.29
N ILE A 45 3.26 5.83 8.09
CA ILE A 45 3.85 4.84 7.21
C ILE A 45 5.23 5.28 6.75
N GLU A 46 5.39 6.53 6.30
CA GLU A 46 6.68 7.10 5.92
C GLU A 46 7.70 7.02 7.06
N THR A 47 7.33 7.52 8.24
CA THR A 47 8.20 7.51 9.42
C THR A 47 8.57 6.08 9.82
N SER A 48 7.66 5.12 9.66
CA SER A 48 7.95 3.72 9.97
C SER A 48 9.02 3.10 9.09
N VAL A 49 9.26 3.64 7.88
CA VAL A 49 10.35 3.16 7.01
C VAL A 49 11.69 3.60 7.58
N ASP A 50 11.81 4.88 7.95
CA ASP A 50 13.03 5.44 8.54
C ASP A 50 13.33 4.79 9.90
N GLU A 51 12.31 4.64 10.75
CA GLU A 51 12.44 4.04 12.09
C GLU A 51 12.76 2.54 12.06
N MET A 52 12.49 1.83 10.95
CA MET A 52 12.76 0.40 10.89
C MET A 52 14.26 0.07 11.05
N ILE A 53 15.14 1.02 10.70
CA ILE A 53 16.59 0.89 10.85
C ILE A 53 17.02 1.11 12.31
N GLU A 54 16.35 2.00 13.03
CA GLU A 54 16.75 2.43 14.39
C GLU A 54 16.01 1.69 15.51
N ASP A 55 14.70 1.51 15.36
CA ASP A 55 13.79 0.92 16.34
C ASP A 55 12.62 0.21 15.61
N GLY A 56 12.90 -1.01 15.14
CA GLY A 56 11.91 -1.83 14.42
C GLY A 56 10.61 -2.06 15.19
N PHE A 57 10.65 -2.10 16.52
CA PHE A 57 9.44 -2.23 17.34
C PHE A 57 8.53 -1.00 17.21
N THR A 58 9.10 0.20 17.20
CA THR A 58 8.34 1.43 16.99
C THR A 58 7.80 1.51 15.57
N ALA A 59 8.57 1.09 14.58
CA ALA A 59 8.11 1.01 13.19
C ALA A 59 6.89 0.09 13.05
N ASP A 60 6.94 -1.12 13.61
CA ASP A 60 5.81 -2.05 13.61
C ASP A 60 4.59 -1.45 14.31
N LEU A 61 4.77 -0.80 15.46
CA LEU A 61 3.69 -0.13 16.18
C LEU A 61 3.03 0.96 15.33
N MET A 62 3.79 1.76 14.57
CA MET A 62 3.25 2.78 13.67
C MET A 62 2.41 2.18 12.53
N ARG A 63 2.87 1.07 11.95
CA ARG A 63 2.14 0.39 10.87
C ARG A 63 0.86 -0.26 11.40
N ASP A 64 0.92 -0.93 12.54
CA ASP A 64 -0.25 -1.52 13.19
C ASP A 64 -1.28 -0.47 13.60
N TYR A 65 -0.80 0.67 14.11
CA TYR A 65 -1.63 1.83 14.39
C TYR A 65 -2.37 2.33 13.14
N SER A 66 -1.64 2.43 12.03
CA SER A 66 -2.16 2.88 10.75
C SER A 66 -3.27 1.97 10.24
N VAL A 67 -3.08 0.64 10.27
CA VAL A 67 -4.14 -0.33 9.93
C VAL A 67 -5.38 -0.10 10.77
N ASN A 68 -5.22 0.00 12.09
CA ASN A 68 -6.35 0.17 13.00
C ASN A 68 -7.07 1.50 12.77
N LEU A 69 -6.33 2.59 12.52
CA LEU A 69 -6.91 3.88 12.18
C LEU A 69 -7.69 3.82 10.86
N MET A 70 -7.13 3.21 9.81
CA MET A 70 -7.80 3.03 8.52
C MET A 70 -9.09 2.20 8.64
N LYS A 71 -9.10 1.13 9.45
CA LYS A 71 -10.33 0.35 9.71
C LYS A 71 -11.42 1.19 10.37
N ILE A 72 -11.06 2.05 11.33
CA ILE A 72 -12.01 2.98 11.97
C ILE A 72 -12.49 4.02 10.96
N LEU A 73 -11.61 4.58 10.13
CA LEU A 73 -12.00 5.53 9.08
C LEU A 73 -12.96 4.90 8.07
N ARG A 74 -12.69 3.67 7.63
CA ARG A 74 -13.58 2.90 6.73
C ARG A 74 -14.98 2.73 7.32
N ALA A 75 -15.09 2.47 8.62
CA ALA A 75 -16.37 2.32 9.30
C ALA A 75 -17.08 3.67 9.52
N LYS A 76 -16.37 4.66 10.06
CA LYS A 76 -16.92 5.97 10.46
C LYS A 76 -17.23 6.87 9.27
N TYR A 77 -16.36 6.88 8.26
CA TYR A 77 -16.45 7.72 7.05
C TYR A 77 -16.71 6.88 5.81
N SER A 78 -17.62 5.90 5.90
CA SER A 78 -17.88 4.93 4.83
C SER A 78 -18.25 5.54 3.47
N HIS A 79 -18.91 6.71 3.47
CA HIS A 79 -19.22 7.43 2.25
C HIS A 79 -17.95 7.99 1.59
N ASP A 80 -17.08 8.65 2.34
CA ASP A 80 -15.83 9.20 1.82
C ASP A 80 -14.83 8.10 1.42
N TRP A 81 -14.77 7.02 2.21
CA TRP A 81 -13.95 5.85 1.90
C TRP A 81 -14.27 5.27 0.52
N LYS A 82 -15.56 5.10 0.21
CA LYS A 82 -16.03 4.48 -1.04
C LYS A 82 -15.94 5.39 -2.27
N LYS A 83 -15.57 6.68 -2.13
CA LYS A 83 -15.37 7.57 -3.27
C LYS A 83 -14.14 7.20 -4.10
N ASP A 84 -13.21 6.46 -3.51
CA ASP A 84 -11.94 6.11 -4.14
C ASP A 84 -11.54 4.68 -3.79
N TRP A 85 -11.46 3.82 -4.81
CA TRP A 85 -11.04 2.44 -4.67
C TRP A 85 -9.62 2.33 -4.08
N LYS A 86 -8.78 3.36 -4.28
CA LYS A 86 -7.40 3.40 -3.79
C LYS A 86 -7.35 3.39 -2.26
N ASN A 87 -8.41 3.81 -1.55
CA ASN A 87 -8.49 3.69 -0.09
C ASN A 87 -8.49 2.22 0.36
N GLU A 88 -9.32 1.38 -0.28
CA GLU A 88 -9.41 -0.04 0.04
C GLU A 88 -8.10 -0.75 -0.35
N ALA A 89 -7.53 -0.43 -1.52
CA ALA A 89 -6.25 -0.99 -1.94
C ALA A 89 -5.11 -0.60 -0.99
N CYS A 90 -5.06 0.68 -0.58
CA CYS A 90 -4.07 1.18 0.38
C CYS A 90 -4.17 0.45 1.73
N LEU A 91 -5.38 0.22 2.25
CA LEU A 91 -5.56 -0.57 3.47
C LEU A 91 -5.00 -1.98 3.31
N GLY A 92 -5.25 -2.64 2.18
CA GLY A 92 -4.69 -3.96 1.90
C GLY A 92 -3.16 -3.96 1.88
N ILE A 93 -2.53 -2.96 1.24
CA ILE A 93 -1.08 -2.79 1.23
C ILE A 93 -0.55 -2.63 2.66
N VAL A 94 -1.17 -1.76 3.47
CA VAL A 94 -0.71 -1.52 4.85
C VAL A 94 -0.89 -2.76 5.73
N CYS A 95 -1.96 -3.54 5.56
CA CYS A 95 -2.11 -4.83 6.23
C CYS A 95 -0.98 -5.80 5.89
N GLY A 96 -0.52 -5.81 4.62
CA GLY A 96 0.61 -6.62 4.18
C GLY A 96 1.93 -6.25 4.89
N LEU A 97 2.14 -4.97 5.18
CA LEU A 97 3.34 -4.48 5.90
C LEU A 97 3.44 -4.99 7.35
N VAL A 98 2.33 -5.46 7.93
CA VAL A 98 2.25 -6.02 9.29
C VAL A 98 1.85 -7.50 9.28
N TYR A 99 2.09 -8.19 8.17
CA TYR A 99 1.86 -9.64 8.02
C TYR A 99 0.41 -10.09 8.29
N ARG A 100 -0.58 -9.22 8.09
CA ARG A 100 -2.01 -9.56 8.16
C ARG A 100 -2.48 -10.00 6.77
N GLU A 101 -1.97 -11.14 6.30
CA GLU A 101 -2.06 -11.58 4.90
C GLU A 101 -3.50 -11.78 4.41
N GLU A 102 -4.35 -12.43 5.21
CA GLU A 102 -5.77 -12.62 4.87
C GLU A 102 -6.49 -11.27 4.72
N GLU A 103 -6.25 -10.33 5.65
CA GLU A 103 -6.85 -9.00 5.57
C GLU A 103 -6.33 -8.22 4.36
N ALA A 104 -5.01 -8.32 4.08
CA ALA A 104 -4.40 -7.71 2.93
C ALA A 104 -5.06 -8.21 1.63
N PHE A 105 -5.21 -9.53 1.50
CA PHE A 105 -5.88 -10.14 0.36
C PHE A 105 -7.32 -9.67 0.20
N VAL A 106 -8.13 -9.72 1.27
CA VAL A 106 -9.54 -9.30 1.23
C VAL A 106 -9.69 -7.85 0.79
N HIS A 107 -8.88 -6.94 1.33
CA HIS A 107 -8.97 -5.52 0.98
C HIS A 107 -8.50 -5.24 -0.46
N ILE A 108 -7.41 -5.87 -0.92
CA ILE A 108 -6.97 -5.73 -2.31
C ILE A 108 -8.00 -6.35 -3.28
N GLN A 109 -8.58 -7.50 -2.95
CA GLN A 109 -9.63 -8.13 -3.73
C GLN A 109 -10.85 -7.19 -3.86
N ASN A 110 -11.33 -6.64 -2.74
CA ASN A 110 -12.44 -5.70 -2.74
C ASN A 110 -12.17 -4.48 -3.63
N ALA A 111 -10.92 -3.98 -3.67
CA ALA A 111 -10.53 -2.88 -4.54
C ALA A 111 -10.50 -3.30 -6.02
N TYR A 112 -9.96 -4.49 -6.31
CA TYR A 112 -9.90 -5.06 -7.66
C TYR A 112 -11.30 -5.29 -8.25
N GLU A 113 -12.23 -5.85 -7.47
CA GLU A 113 -13.60 -6.16 -7.90
C GLU A 113 -14.46 -4.91 -8.18
N GLN A 114 -14.08 -3.74 -7.67
CA GLN A 114 -14.76 -2.46 -7.95
C GLN A 114 -14.50 -1.93 -9.38
N LEU A 115 -13.50 -2.47 -10.07
CA LEU A 115 -13.05 -1.96 -11.36
C LEU A 115 -13.21 -3.00 -12.46
N GLU A 116 -13.99 -2.68 -13.49
CA GLU A 116 -14.07 -3.49 -14.72
C GLU A 116 -12.70 -3.58 -15.42
N ASN A 117 -11.94 -2.48 -15.37
CA ASN A 117 -10.61 -2.37 -15.97
C ASN A 117 -9.58 -1.90 -14.92
N ALA A 118 -9.27 -2.75 -13.94
CA ALA A 118 -8.28 -2.47 -12.90
C ALA A 118 -6.93 -2.04 -13.49
N PRO A 119 -6.25 -1.02 -12.95
CA PRO A 119 -4.95 -0.62 -13.46
C PRO A 119 -3.86 -1.64 -13.10
N GLN A 120 -2.69 -1.51 -13.75
CA GLN A 120 -1.62 -2.50 -13.61
C GLN A 120 -1.13 -2.61 -12.16
N SER A 121 -0.99 -1.49 -11.45
CA SER A 121 -0.56 -1.43 -10.05
C SER A 121 -1.45 -2.30 -9.15
N LEU A 122 -2.76 -2.21 -9.31
CA LEU A 122 -3.74 -2.97 -8.54
C LEU A 122 -3.72 -4.45 -8.90
N ILE A 123 -3.52 -4.79 -10.17
CA ILE A 123 -3.37 -6.19 -10.60
C ILE A 123 -2.13 -6.81 -9.93
N LEU A 124 -0.98 -6.13 -9.98
CA LEU A 124 0.26 -6.61 -9.36
C LEU A 124 0.12 -6.70 -7.83
N ALA A 125 -0.52 -5.73 -7.20
CA ALA A 125 -0.82 -5.78 -5.76
C ALA A 125 -1.74 -6.98 -5.42
N TYR A 126 -2.73 -7.28 -6.25
CA TYR A 126 -3.64 -8.40 -6.05
C TYR A 126 -2.93 -9.74 -6.19
N ILE A 127 -2.07 -9.89 -7.20
CA ILE A 127 -1.23 -11.07 -7.32
C ILE A 127 -0.33 -11.23 -6.10
N SER A 128 0.34 -10.15 -5.67
CA SER A 128 1.24 -10.17 -4.52
C SER A 128 0.52 -10.61 -3.24
N ALA A 129 -0.65 -10.03 -2.95
CA ALA A 129 -1.43 -10.39 -1.78
C ALA A 129 -1.98 -11.84 -1.85
N GLY A 130 -2.32 -12.31 -3.06
CA GLY A 130 -2.86 -13.64 -3.27
C GLY A 130 -1.82 -14.76 -3.38
N SER A 131 -0.55 -14.42 -3.56
CA SER A 131 0.57 -15.37 -3.69
C SER A 131 1.31 -15.61 -2.36
N GLY A 132 0.83 -15.04 -1.26
CA GLY A 132 1.41 -15.22 0.07
C GLY A 132 1.39 -16.68 0.57
N PRO A 133 1.99 -16.95 1.75
CA PRO A 133 2.02 -18.25 2.42
C PRO A 133 0.72 -19.06 2.39
N ASP A 134 -0.43 -18.38 2.53
CA ASP A 134 -1.75 -19.02 2.57
C ASP A 134 -2.35 -19.32 1.17
N HIS A 135 -1.68 -18.88 0.09
CA HIS A 135 -2.04 -19.15 -1.31
C HIS A 135 -3.52 -18.92 -1.66
N PHE A 136 -4.00 -17.69 -1.46
CA PHE A 136 -5.40 -17.32 -1.74
C PHE A 136 -5.77 -17.38 -3.23
N LEU A 137 -4.81 -17.24 -4.14
CA LEU A 137 -5.00 -17.39 -5.59
C LEU A 137 -4.44 -18.69 -6.11
N THR A 138 -5.15 -19.30 -7.07
CA THR A 138 -4.61 -20.45 -7.81
C THR A 138 -3.51 -19.99 -8.77
N ARG A 139 -2.63 -20.93 -9.16
CA ARG A 139 -1.57 -20.67 -10.13
C ARG A 139 -2.12 -20.19 -11.48
N GLU A 140 -3.22 -20.78 -11.94
CA GLU A 140 -3.88 -20.40 -13.19
C GLU A 140 -4.35 -18.95 -13.12
N LYS A 141 -4.91 -18.54 -11.97
CA LYS A 141 -5.37 -17.17 -11.77
C LYS A 141 -4.21 -16.18 -11.74
N ILE A 142 -3.10 -16.53 -11.09
CA ILE A 142 -1.88 -15.70 -11.07
C ILE A 142 -1.36 -15.51 -12.50
N VAL A 143 -1.27 -16.57 -13.30
CA VAL A 143 -0.83 -16.48 -14.71
C VAL A 143 -1.78 -15.60 -15.54
N GLU A 144 -3.09 -15.78 -15.40
CA GLU A 144 -4.10 -14.94 -16.08
C GLU A 144 -3.90 -13.45 -15.73
N LEU A 145 -3.80 -13.13 -14.44
CA LEU A 145 -3.62 -11.76 -13.97
C LEU A 145 -2.28 -11.17 -14.42
N SER A 146 -1.22 -11.98 -14.47
CA SER A 146 0.10 -11.53 -14.93
C SER A 146 0.09 -11.13 -16.39
N HIS A 147 -0.60 -11.90 -17.24
CA HIS A 147 -0.81 -11.52 -18.64
C HIS A 147 -1.62 -10.22 -18.74
N LYS A 148 -2.70 -10.07 -17.97
CA LYS A 148 -3.47 -8.82 -17.91
C LYS A 148 -2.65 -7.60 -17.46
N ALA A 149 -1.71 -7.80 -16.52
CA ALA A 149 -0.80 -6.75 -16.10
C ALA A 149 0.13 -6.34 -17.26
N ILE A 150 0.72 -7.29 -17.97
CA ILE A 150 1.63 -7.02 -19.09
C ILE A 150 0.93 -6.38 -20.29
N GLU A 151 -0.34 -6.72 -20.55
CA GLU A 151 -1.16 -6.08 -21.59
C GLU A 151 -1.35 -4.57 -21.38
N LYS A 152 -1.20 -4.08 -20.14
CA LYS A 152 -1.24 -2.65 -19.80
C LYS A 152 0.10 -1.94 -20.03
N GLY A 153 1.15 -2.68 -20.33
CA GLY A 153 2.50 -2.18 -20.56
C GLY A 153 3.54 -2.99 -19.79
N ILE A 154 4.77 -3.00 -20.30
CA ILE A 154 5.88 -3.65 -19.60
C ILE A 154 6.57 -2.60 -18.73
N THR A 155 6.32 -2.68 -17.42
CA THR A 155 7.05 -1.97 -16.38
C THR A 155 8.12 -2.86 -15.75
N TYR A 156 9.04 -2.26 -15.01
CA TYR A 156 10.05 -2.98 -14.22
C TYR A 156 9.42 -4.07 -13.34
N GLU A 157 8.41 -3.72 -12.54
CA GLU A 157 7.78 -4.64 -11.57
C GLU A 157 7.01 -5.75 -12.29
N SER A 158 6.31 -5.44 -13.39
CA SER A 158 5.61 -6.46 -14.17
C SER A 158 6.57 -7.47 -14.82
N ALA A 159 7.72 -7.00 -15.31
CA ALA A 159 8.74 -7.86 -15.90
C ALA A 159 9.43 -8.74 -14.85
N LEU A 160 9.76 -8.18 -13.67
CA LEU A 160 10.27 -8.97 -12.55
C LEU A 160 9.28 -10.05 -12.11
N HIS A 161 7.99 -9.71 -12.05
CA HIS A 161 6.96 -10.70 -11.71
C HIS A 161 6.94 -11.86 -12.71
N MET A 162 7.00 -11.56 -14.02
CA MET A 162 7.06 -12.58 -15.06
C MET A 162 8.34 -13.44 -14.98
N ALA A 163 9.48 -12.84 -14.61
CA ALA A 163 10.72 -13.58 -14.39
C ALA A 163 10.58 -14.57 -13.22
N SER A 164 9.96 -14.15 -12.11
CA SER A 164 9.66 -15.02 -10.96
C SER A 164 8.76 -16.20 -11.36
N LEU A 165 7.71 -15.95 -12.16
CA LEU A 165 6.84 -17.03 -12.64
C LEU A 165 7.57 -18.04 -13.53
N ALA A 166 8.47 -17.55 -14.39
CA ALA A 166 9.29 -18.42 -15.24
C ALA A 166 10.27 -19.26 -14.41
N TYR A 167 10.87 -18.67 -13.37
CA TYR A 167 11.69 -19.38 -12.40
C TYR A 167 10.92 -20.51 -11.71
N ASP A 168 9.70 -20.24 -11.23
CA ASP A 168 8.82 -21.25 -10.60
C ASP A 168 8.37 -22.35 -11.57
N GLN A 169 8.40 -22.07 -12.88
CA GLN A 169 8.16 -23.03 -13.96
C GLN A 169 9.43 -23.79 -14.37
N LYS A 170 10.59 -23.44 -13.82
CA LYS A 170 11.92 -23.94 -14.21
C LYS A 170 12.24 -23.67 -15.69
N ASP A 171 11.69 -22.58 -16.25
CA ASP A 171 11.91 -22.14 -17.62
C ASP A 171 13.00 -21.06 -17.64
N SER A 172 14.26 -21.49 -17.65
CA SER A 172 15.42 -20.60 -17.56
C SER A 172 15.56 -19.64 -18.75
N GLU A 173 15.03 -20.01 -19.92
CA GLU A 173 15.05 -19.16 -21.11
C GLU A 173 14.06 -18.01 -20.96
N LYS A 174 12.82 -18.31 -20.55
CA LYS A 174 11.83 -17.26 -20.26
C LYS A 174 12.23 -16.39 -19.08
N GLN A 175 12.82 -16.96 -18.04
CA GLN A 175 13.30 -16.19 -16.90
C GLN A 175 14.30 -15.12 -17.37
N ARG A 176 15.34 -15.52 -18.11
CA ARG A 176 16.35 -14.58 -18.63
C ARG A 176 15.74 -13.51 -19.52
N TYR A 177 14.82 -13.90 -20.41
CA TYR A 177 14.11 -12.95 -21.26
C TYR A 177 13.40 -11.86 -20.43
N TRP A 178 12.70 -12.25 -19.36
CA TRP A 178 11.98 -11.29 -18.52
C TRP A 178 12.92 -10.45 -17.63
N GLU A 179 14.04 -11.02 -17.17
CA GLU A 179 15.10 -10.27 -16.48
C GLU A 179 15.70 -9.17 -17.38
N GLU A 180 15.94 -9.47 -18.67
CA GLU A 180 16.37 -8.46 -19.65
C GLU A 180 15.31 -7.36 -19.83
N LYS A 181 14.02 -7.73 -19.92
CA LYS A 181 12.93 -6.75 -20.00
C LYS A 181 12.83 -5.87 -18.75
N ALA A 182 13.05 -6.43 -17.57
CA ALA A 182 13.09 -5.67 -16.33
C ALA A 182 14.24 -4.65 -16.36
N SER A 183 15.46 -5.09 -16.71
CA SER A 183 16.62 -4.21 -16.82
C SER A 183 16.42 -3.07 -17.83
N ASP A 184 15.80 -3.36 -18.98
CA ASP A 184 15.48 -2.35 -19.98
C ASP A 184 14.41 -1.35 -19.51
N ALA A 185 13.41 -1.81 -18.73
CA ALA A 185 12.39 -0.94 -18.16
C ALA A 185 12.97 -0.02 -17.08
N GLU A 186 13.84 -0.55 -16.22
CA GLU A 186 14.55 0.19 -15.17
C GLU A 186 15.41 1.32 -15.77
N LYS A 187 16.23 1.01 -16.79
CA LYS A 187 17.05 2.02 -17.48
C LYS A 187 16.24 3.16 -18.14
N ARG A 188 14.98 2.89 -18.46
CA ARG A 188 14.04 3.86 -19.05
C ARG A 188 13.12 4.50 -18.01
N GLU A 189 13.32 4.18 -16.73
CA GLU A 189 12.49 4.65 -15.61
C GLU A 189 10.99 4.36 -15.83
N VAL A 190 10.68 3.20 -16.40
CA VAL A 190 9.30 2.73 -16.64
C VAL A 190 8.87 1.85 -15.48
N HIS A 191 8.37 2.49 -14.43
CA HIS A 191 7.84 1.86 -13.23
C HIS A 191 6.33 1.85 -13.19
N THR A 192 5.78 0.85 -12.52
CA THR A 192 4.36 0.78 -12.19
C THR A 192 4.02 1.92 -11.24
N PRO A 193 2.98 2.71 -11.52
CA PRO A 193 2.56 3.79 -10.62
C PRO A 193 2.21 3.26 -9.23
N ILE A 194 2.54 4.04 -8.20
CA ILE A 194 2.19 3.73 -6.82
C ILE A 194 0.70 4.01 -6.60
N ILE A 195 0.01 3.09 -5.93
CA ILE A 195 -1.37 3.28 -5.50
C ILE A 195 -1.39 4.29 -4.36
N THR A 196 -1.84 5.50 -4.64
CA THR A 196 -1.98 6.58 -3.66
C THR A 196 -3.42 7.07 -3.63
N PRO A 197 -4.12 6.96 -2.49
CA PRO A 197 -5.44 7.57 -2.30
C PRO A 197 -5.49 9.02 -2.80
N ASN A 198 -6.55 9.37 -3.53
CA ASN A 198 -6.74 10.70 -4.11
C ASN A 198 -6.72 11.81 -3.05
N VAL A 199 -7.21 11.51 -1.84
CA VAL A 199 -7.18 12.43 -0.69
C VAL A 199 -5.76 12.86 -0.29
N LEU A 200 -4.74 12.09 -0.67
CA LEU A 200 -3.33 12.40 -0.40
C LEU A 200 -2.64 13.17 -1.54
N LYS A 201 -3.27 13.27 -2.72
CA LYS A 201 -2.67 13.92 -3.90
C LYS A 201 -2.57 15.44 -3.79
N ASP A 202 -3.43 16.08 -2.99
CA ASP A 202 -3.57 17.55 -2.96
C ASP A 202 -2.48 18.29 -2.17
N VAL A 203 -1.56 17.59 -1.50
CA VAL A 203 -0.50 18.22 -0.68
C VAL A 203 0.88 18.19 -1.37
N PHE A 204 1.07 17.39 -2.43
CA PHE A 204 2.41 17.02 -2.94
C PHE A 204 2.76 17.54 -4.34
N LYS A 205 2.31 18.75 -4.73
CA LYS A 205 2.85 19.42 -5.93
C LYS A 205 4.29 19.96 -5.78
N GLY A 206 4.98 19.65 -4.68
CA GLY A 206 6.25 20.31 -4.30
C GLY A 206 7.54 19.50 -4.38
N GLU A 207 7.58 18.22 -3.98
CA GLU A 207 8.87 17.67 -3.52
C GLU A 207 9.21 16.22 -3.93
N ARG A 208 8.34 15.49 -4.63
CA ARG A 208 8.64 14.09 -4.94
C ARG A 208 8.46 13.76 -6.41
N GLY A 209 9.53 13.27 -7.04
CA GLY A 209 9.56 12.82 -8.44
C GLY A 209 8.84 11.49 -8.70
N TYR A 210 7.84 11.11 -7.90
CA TYR A 210 7.08 9.87 -8.12
C TYR A 210 5.97 10.07 -9.14
N ARG A 211 5.79 9.10 -10.04
CA ARG A 211 4.64 9.04 -10.95
C ARG A 211 3.46 8.43 -10.20
N TYR A 212 2.49 9.27 -9.85
CA TYR A 212 1.24 8.84 -9.20
C TYR A 212 0.31 8.17 -10.21
N GLU A 213 -0.46 7.21 -9.74
CA GLU A 213 -1.54 6.65 -10.54
C GLU A 213 -2.69 7.66 -10.66
N GLU A 214 -3.00 8.10 -11.88
CA GLU A 214 -4.12 9.00 -12.16
C GLU A 214 -5.46 8.38 -11.73
#